data_AF-B1ZGS9-F1
#
_entry.id   AF-B1ZGS9-F1
#
_cell.length_a   1.000
_cell.length_b   1.000
_cell.length_c   1.000
_cell.angle_alpha   90.00
_cell.angle_beta   90.00
_cell.angle_gamma   90.00
#
_symmetry.space_group_name_H-M   'P 1'
#
loop_
_entity.id
_entity.type
_entity.pdbx_description
1 polymer ?
#
loop_
_entity_poly.entity_id
_entity_poly.type
_entity_poly.pdbx_seq_one_letter_code
_entity_poly.pdbx_strand_id
1 'polypeptide(L)'
;MSILMGPVLSFRGCEDGNWNLSALVVFDRDPEKLLIGRKKLDSDILWEAAEGSAHRFEFSAKMKEAESKIEYKIGGRSYEIAVPSISQAPTMAYASCNGFSSLKLMKGVKDKNVIWKVMARRHGLNDVVHEQGMPETEPARPYHLLLQGGDQVYADAMWETVPSMHEWNEKDWHSGNAAPLTPEMQRALNAFFFGLYVSRWSQPDVARMLARVPSIAMWDDHDLIDGWGSYPPERQNCAVFGGIWAAAAKAFSVFQQHLKAGERRPGTIGQAEAAWWQKPATQEERSGAFSIGYVVGPTVILAVDMRSQRTEKSRVVSEGHWSEAFDWLDTKQDITHALLLSSIPVVYPGFDTIEKLLGIFPGHQDLEDDLRDHWRSHPHKGERLRLIYKLLALSKRGVRATIVSGDVHVAALGAIESRREQAAGSENVINQLISSAIVHPGPGAVVLFALQHLFDSEEEIDRGLFGRMMTFPNSKSKFLGGRNYLSIEPDAVNRLWCNWFVEGQDYPFTKVIHPLGQAVGEVRDEGNS
;
A
#
# COMPACT_ATOMS: atom_id res chain seq x y z
N MET A 1 22.41 12.84 21.70
CA MET A 1 22.02 11.53 21.14
C MET A 1 20.79 11.81 20.30
N SER A 2 20.81 11.54 19.00
CA SER A 2 19.69 11.91 18.14
C SER A 2 19.14 10.67 17.42
N ILE A 3 17.87 10.39 17.68
CA ILE A 3 17.08 9.50 16.82
C ILE A 3 16.99 10.21 15.47
N LEU A 4 17.52 9.59 14.43
CA LEU A 4 17.47 10.11 13.06
C LEU A 4 16.10 9.90 12.43
N MET A 5 15.46 8.78 12.73
CA MET A 5 14.15 8.39 12.20
C MET A 5 13.44 7.45 13.16
N GLY A 6 12.11 7.58 13.23
CA GLY A 6 11.24 6.69 13.99
C GLY A 6 10.91 7.22 15.40
N PRO A 7 10.20 6.41 16.19
CA PRO A 7 9.85 5.02 15.91
C PRO A 7 8.87 4.85 14.75
N VAL A 8 9.01 3.76 14.02
CA VAL A 8 8.03 3.31 13.01
C VAL A 8 7.49 1.97 13.42
N LEU A 9 6.17 1.83 13.50
CA LEU A 9 5.51 0.60 13.96
C LEU A 9 5.13 -0.29 12.79
N SER A 10 5.33 -1.60 12.97
CA SER A 10 4.93 -2.63 12.02
C SER A 10 4.14 -3.72 12.74
N PHE A 11 3.01 -4.11 12.15
CA PHE A 11 2.16 -5.18 12.67
C PHE A 11 2.76 -6.55 12.34
N ARG A 12 2.82 -7.44 13.34
CA ARG A 12 3.46 -8.76 13.25
C ARG A 12 2.47 -9.91 13.43
N GLY A 13 1.17 -9.63 13.33
CA GLY A 13 0.11 -10.62 13.42
C GLY A 13 -0.56 -10.71 14.79
N CYS A 14 -1.60 -11.54 14.85
CA CYS A 14 -2.29 -11.91 16.08
C CYS A 14 -1.99 -13.37 16.39
N GLU A 15 -1.44 -13.65 17.57
CA GLU A 15 -1.14 -15.01 18.03
C GLU A 15 -1.45 -15.13 19.53
N ASP A 16 -2.16 -16.18 19.93
CA ASP A 16 -2.57 -16.45 21.32
C ASP A 16 -3.29 -15.27 22.01
N GLY A 17 -4.07 -14.52 21.23
CA GLY A 17 -4.78 -13.32 21.68
C GLY A 17 -3.86 -12.15 22.00
N ASN A 18 -2.66 -12.11 21.42
CA ASN A 18 -1.75 -10.99 21.49
C ASN A 18 -1.69 -10.22 20.17
N TRP A 19 -1.61 -8.91 20.26
CA TRP A 19 -1.32 -7.99 19.18
C TRP A 19 0.20 -7.83 19.09
N ASN A 20 0.83 -8.54 18.14
CA ASN A 20 2.28 -8.58 18.02
C ASN A 20 2.79 -7.43 17.16
N LEU A 21 3.85 -6.76 17.62
CA LEU A 21 4.35 -5.51 17.07
C LEU A 21 5.87 -5.51 16.99
N SER A 22 6.38 -4.66 16.11
CA SER A 22 7.76 -4.23 16.15
C SER A 22 7.87 -2.72 15.93
N ALA A 23 8.85 -2.09 16.57
CA ALA A 23 9.22 -0.69 16.37
C ALA A 23 10.61 -0.60 15.75
N LEU A 24 10.74 0.10 14.63
CA LEU A 24 12.01 0.42 13.99
C LEU A 24 12.46 1.83 14.37
N VAL A 25 13.71 1.99 14.78
CA VAL A 25 14.33 3.27 15.12
C VAL A 25 15.71 3.35 14.49
N VAL A 26 16.04 4.49 13.88
CA VAL A 26 17.38 4.76 13.38
C VAL A 26 18.10 5.68 14.34
N PHE A 27 19.28 5.27 14.80
CA PHE A 27 20.11 6.04 15.72
C PHE A 27 21.39 6.54 15.04
N ASP A 28 21.85 7.73 15.42
CA ASP A 28 23.14 8.30 15.00
C ASP A 28 24.35 7.70 15.74
N ARG A 29 24.10 6.91 16.80
CA ARG A 29 25.08 6.26 17.68
C ARG A 29 24.42 5.12 18.47
N ASP A 30 25.03 4.68 19.57
CA ASP A 30 24.52 3.62 20.46
C ASP A 30 23.00 3.68 20.69
N PRO A 31 22.28 2.55 20.52
CA PRO A 31 20.83 2.51 20.60
C PRO A 31 20.32 2.71 22.04
N GLU A 32 19.28 3.51 22.19
CA GLU A 32 18.51 3.58 23.44
C GLU A 32 17.63 2.33 23.62
N LYS A 33 17.16 2.08 24.84
CA LYS A 33 16.18 1.03 25.11
C LYS A 33 14.76 1.55 24.92
N LEU A 34 13.88 0.73 24.35
CA LEU A 34 12.45 0.99 24.31
C LEU A 34 11.82 0.54 25.65
N LEU A 35 10.95 1.37 26.22
CA LEU A 35 10.27 1.10 27.48
C LEU A 35 8.80 0.77 27.27
N ILE A 36 8.32 -0.32 27.87
CA ILE A 36 6.88 -0.64 27.99
C ILE A 36 6.57 -0.82 29.47
N GLY A 37 5.86 0.15 30.06
CA GLY A 37 5.74 0.26 31.50
C GLY A 37 7.12 0.36 32.16
N ARG A 38 7.49 -0.64 32.97
CA ARG A 38 8.81 -0.75 33.62
C ARG A 38 9.81 -1.63 32.85
N LYS A 39 9.35 -2.36 31.83
CA LYS A 39 10.19 -3.29 31.06
C LYS A 39 11.05 -2.48 30.08
N LYS A 40 12.36 -2.76 30.06
CA LYS A 40 13.30 -2.27 29.06
C LYS A 40 13.50 -3.34 28.00
N LEU A 41 13.41 -2.97 26.73
CA LEU A 41 13.63 -3.87 25.60
C LEU A 41 14.94 -3.55 24.91
N ASP A 42 15.70 -4.59 24.62
CA ASP A 42 16.83 -4.55 23.71
C ASP A 42 16.36 -4.54 22.26
N SER A 43 17.24 -4.18 21.33
CA SER A 43 16.97 -4.19 19.90
C SER A 43 17.89 -5.13 19.14
N ASP A 44 17.40 -5.60 18.01
CA ASP A 44 18.19 -6.22 16.96
C ASP A 44 18.64 -5.17 15.95
N ILE A 45 19.90 -5.23 15.51
CA ILE A 45 20.40 -4.43 14.39
C ILE A 45 19.92 -5.05 13.09
N LEU A 46 19.22 -4.27 12.26
CA LEU A 46 18.76 -4.68 10.94
C LEU A 46 19.67 -4.16 9.82
N TRP A 47 20.24 -2.95 9.96
CA TRP A 47 21.15 -2.35 8.97
C TRP A 47 22.09 -1.34 9.63
N GLU A 48 23.40 -1.52 9.47
CA GLU A 48 24.43 -0.49 9.76
C GLU A 48 24.83 0.30 8.50
N ALA A 49 24.69 1.62 8.55
CA ALA A 49 25.11 2.56 7.51
C ALA A 49 26.13 3.56 8.09
N ALA A 50 26.73 4.41 7.24
CA ALA A 50 27.71 5.39 7.69
C ALA A 50 27.10 6.48 8.58
N GLU A 51 25.83 6.82 8.32
CA GLU A 51 25.07 7.86 8.99
C GLU A 51 24.45 7.39 10.31
N GLY A 52 24.31 6.08 10.50
CA GLY A 52 23.66 5.48 11.66
C GLY A 52 23.24 4.04 11.44
N SER A 53 22.54 3.47 12.42
CA SER A 53 22.06 2.09 12.37
C SER A 53 20.55 2.00 12.60
N ALA A 54 19.89 1.09 11.87
CA ALA A 54 18.47 0.79 12.00
C ALA A 54 18.26 -0.40 12.95
N HIS A 55 17.45 -0.18 13.99
CA HIS A 55 17.23 -1.10 15.10
C HIS A 55 15.76 -1.46 15.24
N ARG A 56 15.47 -2.74 15.46
CA ARG A 56 14.13 -3.26 15.72
C ARG A 56 13.95 -3.65 17.18
N PHE A 57 12.85 -3.21 17.77
CA PHE A 57 12.36 -3.68 19.07
C PHE A 57 11.07 -4.47 18.86
N GLU A 58 10.99 -5.71 19.35
CA GLU A 58 9.77 -6.53 19.27
C GLU A 58 9.03 -6.57 20.60
N PHE A 59 7.70 -6.47 20.55
CA PHE A 59 6.84 -6.50 21.72
C PHE A 59 5.40 -6.88 21.34
N SER A 60 4.57 -7.13 22.35
CA SER A 60 3.18 -7.48 22.14
C SER A 60 2.28 -6.88 23.22
N ALA A 61 0.99 -6.78 22.88
CA ALA A 61 -0.07 -6.37 23.79
C ALA A 61 -1.12 -7.46 23.89
N LYS A 62 -1.59 -7.78 25.10
CA LYS A 62 -2.74 -8.69 25.23
C LYS A 62 -4.01 -7.99 24.73
N MET A 63 -4.68 -8.59 23.75
CA MET A 63 -5.97 -8.12 23.26
C MET A 63 -7.05 -8.38 24.32
N LYS A 64 -8.08 -7.53 24.36
CA LYS A 64 -9.18 -7.60 25.32
C LYS A 64 -10.52 -7.69 24.59
N GLU A 65 -11.60 -7.90 25.32
CA GLU A 65 -12.96 -7.90 24.75
C GLU A 65 -13.38 -6.51 24.24
N ALA A 66 -12.85 -5.45 24.84
CA ALA A 66 -13.02 -4.08 24.40
C ALA A 66 -11.72 -3.53 23.80
N GLU A 67 -11.84 -2.53 22.92
CA GLU A 67 -10.71 -1.73 22.44
C GLU A 67 -9.89 -1.22 23.62
N SER A 68 -8.57 -1.26 23.49
CA SER A 68 -7.65 -0.85 24.55
C SER A 68 -6.45 -0.09 23.98
N LYS A 69 -5.58 0.39 24.87
CA LYS A 69 -4.37 1.12 24.50
C LYS A 69 -3.15 0.54 25.20
N ILE A 70 -2.00 0.64 24.55
CA ILE A 70 -0.68 0.46 25.18
C ILE A 70 0.17 1.71 25.01
N GLU A 71 1.02 1.98 25.99
CA GLU A 71 2.00 3.07 25.95
C GLU A 71 3.42 2.50 25.88
N TYR A 72 4.25 3.11 25.03
CA TYR A 72 5.69 2.84 25.01
C TYR A 72 6.49 4.14 24.98
N LYS A 73 7.75 4.10 25.43
CA LYS A 73 8.65 5.27 25.48
C LYS A 73 10.01 5.00 24.87
N ILE A 74 10.55 6.00 24.17
CA ILE A 74 11.89 5.99 23.57
C ILE A 74 12.27 7.41 23.17
N GLY A 75 13.56 7.78 23.27
CA GLY A 75 14.02 9.15 22.97
C GLY A 75 13.36 10.21 23.85
N GLY A 76 13.05 9.87 25.10
CA GLY A 76 12.35 10.76 26.05
C GLY A 76 10.89 11.09 25.72
N ARG A 77 10.29 10.43 24.71
CA ARG A 77 8.89 10.64 24.29
C ARG A 77 8.03 9.42 24.59
N SER A 78 6.75 9.68 24.89
CA SER A 78 5.70 8.66 25.05
C SER A 78 4.83 8.58 23.80
N TYR A 79 4.42 7.37 23.45
CA TYR A 79 3.54 7.07 22.32
C TYR A 79 2.45 6.10 22.78
N GLU A 80 1.23 6.30 22.29
CA GLU A 80 0.10 5.41 22.51
C GLU A 80 -0.22 4.64 21.23
N ILE A 81 -0.59 3.38 21.38
CA ILE A 81 -1.04 2.51 20.28
C ILE A 81 -2.44 1.98 20.66
N ALA A 82 -3.41 2.16 19.77
CA ALA A 82 -4.71 1.54 19.89
C ALA A 82 -4.62 0.04 19.54
N VAL A 83 -5.25 -0.81 20.35
CA VAL A 83 -5.30 -2.26 20.18
C VAL A 83 -6.77 -2.67 20.05
N PRO A 84 -7.16 -3.35 18.96
CA PRO A 84 -8.56 -3.68 18.74
C PRO A 84 -9.04 -4.74 19.73
N SER A 85 -10.35 -4.86 19.84
CA SER A 85 -10.98 -6.00 20.51
C SER A 85 -10.58 -7.32 19.83
N ILE A 86 -10.50 -8.40 20.61
CA ILE A 86 -10.21 -9.75 20.09
C ILE A 86 -11.24 -10.25 19.07
N SER A 87 -12.48 -9.77 19.14
CA SER A 87 -13.61 -10.24 18.32
C SER A 87 -13.99 -9.29 17.18
N GLN A 88 -13.40 -8.09 17.12
CA GLN A 88 -13.74 -7.08 16.12
C GLN A 88 -12.67 -6.95 15.05
N ALA A 89 -13.10 -6.59 13.85
CA ALA A 89 -12.19 -6.17 12.82
C ALA A 89 -11.47 -4.87 13.26
N PRO A 90 -10.25 -4.61 12.79
CA PRO A 90 -9.53 -3.39 13.13
C PRO A 90 -10.08 -2.19 12.35
N THR A 91 -10.23 -1.04 13.00
CA THR A 91 -10.24 0.26 12.27
C THR A 91 -8.91 0.45 11.54
N MET A 92 -8.95 0.66 10.23
CA MET A 92 -7.77 0.75 9.36
C MET A 92 -7.74 2.10 8.64
N ALA A 93 -6.53 2.61 8.38
CA ALA A 93 -6.31 3.64 7.36
C ALA A 93 -5.55 3.01 6.19
N TYR A 94 -5.78 3.47 4.96
CA TYR A 94 -5.04 3.10 3.78
C TYR A 94 -4.42 4.35 3.12
N ALA A 95 -3.15 4.23 2.74
CA ALA A 95 -2.41 5.28 2.05
C ALA A 95 -1.42 4.67 1.04
N SER A 96 -1.22 5.37 -0.07
CA SER A 96 -0.24 5.07 -1.12
C SER A 96 0.30 6.37 -1.72
N CYS A 97 1.39 6.29 -2.49
CA CYS A 97 1.96 7.42 -3.24
C CYS A 97 2.39 8.58 -2.30
N ASN A 98 3.26 8.25 -1.35
CA ASN A 98 3.77 9.12 -0.28
C ASN A 98 5.02 9.92 -0.71
N GLY A 99 5.00 10.53 -1.89
CA GLY A 99 6.12 11.31 -2.38
C GLY A 99 5.84 12.04 -3.69
N PHE A 100 6.90 12.22 -4.48
CA PHE A 100 6.89 13.02 -5.71
C PHE A 100 7.81 12.37 -6.74
N SER A 101 7.36 12.26 -7.99
CA SER A 101 8.17 11.78 -9.11
C SER A 101 9.20 12.82 -9.60
N SER A 102 9.09 14.09 -9.19
CA SER A 102 10.08 15.12 -9.52
C SER A 102 10.19 16.25 -8.51
N LEU A 103 11.36 16.90 -8.46
CA LEU A 103 11.57 18.11 -7.66
C LEU A 103 10.66 19.27 -8.07
N LYS A 104 10.28 19.35 -9.36
CA LYS A 104 9.38 20.38 -9.88
C LYS A 104 7.98 20.25 -9.28
N LEU A 105 7.42 19.04 -9.26
CA LEU A 105 6.12 18.78 -8.61
C LEU A 105 6.19 19.08 -7.12
N MET A 106 7.25 18.63 -6.45
CA MET A 106 7.45 18.87 -5.02
C MET A 106 7.48 20.37 -4.65
N LYS A 107 8.08 21.22 -5.49
CA LYS A 107 8.13 22.68 -5.28
C LYS A 107 6.77 23.36 -5.47
N GLY A 108 5.87 22.76 -6.26
CA GLY A 108 4.52 23.26 -6.47
C GLY A 108 3.56 23.02 -5.30
N VAL A 109 3.92 22.15 -4.36
CA VAL A 109 3.08 21.80 -3.21
C VAL A 109 3.55 22.52 -1.95
N LYS A 110 2.69 23.41 -1.43
CA LYS A 110 2.95 24.20 -0.22
C LYS A 110 3.04 23.33 1.02
N ASP A 111 1.93 22.70 1.39
CA ASP A 111 1.88 21.71 2.47
C ASP A 111 1.87 20.31 1.88
N LYS A 112 3.00 19.62 1.99
CA LYS A 112 3.20 18.28 1.41
C LYS A 112 2.46 17.20 2.20
N ASN A 113 2.20 17.41 3.49
CA ASN A 113 1.70 16.40 4.41
C ASN A 113 0.31 16.74 4.97
N VAL A 114 -0.46 17.59 4.28
CA VAL A 114 -1.80 18.01 4.72
C VAL A 114 -2.71 16.82 5.02
N ILE A 115 -2.68 15.75 4.20
CA ILE A 115 -3.52 14.57 4.39
C ILE A 115 -3.03 13.71 5.57
N TRP A 116 -1.73 13.67 5.85
CA TRP A 116 -1.22 13.06 7.09
C TRP A 116 -1.73 13.79 8.34
N LYS A 117 -1.84 15.12 8.29
CA LYS A 117 -2.45 15.91 9.38
C LYS A 117 -3.94 15.58 9.56
N VAL A 118 -4.68 15.40 8.47
CA VAL A 118 -6.10 14.98 8.51
C VAL A 118 -6.23 13.61 9.16
N MET A 119 -5.41 12.64 8.73
CA MET A 119 -5.38 11.30 9.33
C MET A 119 -5.05 11.35 10.82
N ALA A 120 -4.09 12.18 11.24
CA ALA A 120 -3.73 12.40 12.64
C ALA A 120 -4.90 12.94 13.47
N ARG A 121 -5.67 13.90 12.93
CA ARG A 121 -6.88 14.42 13.60
C ARG A 121 -7.96 13.36 13.72
N ARG A 122 -8.23 12.60 12.64
CA ARG A 122 -9.19 11.49 12.67
C ARG A 122 -8.77 10.43 13.69
N HIS A 123 -7.48 10.15 13.83
CA HIS A 123 -6.93 9.22 14.82
C HIS A 123 -7.13 9.70 16.28
N GLY A 124 -7.29 11.01 16.51
CA GLY A 124 -7.45 11.62 17.83
C GLY A 124 -6.25 12.41 18.35
N LEU A 125 -5.34 12.83 17.46
CA LEU A 125 -4.21 13.71 17.81
C LEU A 125 -4.65 15.18 17.78
N ASN A 126 -5.17 15.64 18.92
CA ASN A 126 -5.80 16.96 19.07
C ASN A 126 -4.81 18.15 19.01
N ASP A 127 -3.51 17.89 19.04
CA ASP A 127 -2.45 18.91 18.86
C ASP A 127 -2.32 19.36 17.39
N VAL A 128 -2.97 18.68 16.46
CA VAL A 128 -3.01 19.05 15.03
C VAL A 128 -4.19 20.00 14.78
N VAL A 129 -3.88 21.25 14.46
CA VAL A 129 -4.86 22.31 14.19
C VAL A 129 -5.51 22.11 12.81
N HIS A 130 -6.81 22.42 12.70
CA HIS A 130 -7.50 22.50 11.41
C HIS A 130 -6.97 23.69 10.60
N GLU A 131 -6.57 23.45 9.36
CA GLU A 131 -6.17 24.48 8.41
C GLU A 131 -7.12 24.49 7.20
N GLN A 132 -7.28 25.66 6.57
CA GLN A 132 -8.12 25.79 5.38
C GLN A 132 -7.70 24.80 4.28
N GLY A 133 -8.69 24.06 3.75
CA GLY A 133 -8.47 23.02 2.73
C GLY A 133 -8.29 21.61 3.29
N MET A 134 -8.18 21.46 4.62
CA MET A 134 -8.27 20.17 5.29
C MET A 134 -9.74 19.72 5.41
N PRO A 135 -10.05 18.44 5.08
CA PRO A 135 -11.33 17.84 5.41
C PRO A 135 -11.63 17.81 6.91
N GLU A 136 -12.91 17.87 7.25
CA GLU A 136 -13.40 17.59 8.60
C GLU A 136 -13.35 16.11 8.93
N THR A 137 -13.15 15.78 10.21
CA THR A 137 -12.86 14.40 10.67
C THR A 137 -13.76 13.88 11.80
N GLU A 138 -14.81 14.61 12.18
CA GLU A 138 -15.53 14.36 13.45
C GLU A 138 -16.39 13.08 13.48
N PRO A 139 -16.51 12.40 14.64
CA PRO A 139 -15.69 12.49 15.88
C PRO A 139 -14.49 11.53 15.84
N ALA A 140 -13.41 11.79 16.58
CA ALA A 140 -12.17 10.98 16.56
C ALA A 140 -12.41 9.46 16.64
N ARG A 141 -11.69 8.71 15.81
CA ARG A 141 -11.73 7.25 15.73
C ARG A 141 -10.31 6.70 15.56
N PRO A 142 -9.72 6.08 16.60
CA PRO A 142 -8.37 5.54 16.53
C PRO A 142 -8.22 4.49 15.42
N TYR A 143 -7.05 4.52 14.79
CA TYR A 143 -6.62 3.51 13.82
C TYR A 143 -5.77 2.46 14.52
N HIS A 144 -6.08 1.19 14.27
CA HIS A 144 -5.33 0.04 14.74
C HIS A 144 -4.24 -0.37 13.76
N LEU A 145 -4.48 -0.15 12.46
CA LEU A 145 -3.59 -0.54 11.37
C LEU A 145 -3.52 0.55 10.30
N LEU A 146 -2.32 0.74 9.76
CA LEU A 146 -2.06 1.52 8.56
C LEU A 146 -1.69 0.58 7.43
N LEU A 147 -2.56 0.49 6.44
CA LEU A 147 -2.35 -0.25 5.21
C LEU A 147 -1.58 0.64 4.24
N GLN A 148 -0.35 0.26 3.94
CA GLN A 148 0.53 0.99 3.04
C GLN A 148 0.58 0.27 1.70
N GLY A 149 -0.05 0.88 0.70
CA GLY A 149 -0.40 0.25 -0.58
C GLY A 149 0.69 0.26 -1.64
N GLY A 150 1.91 0.72 -1.31
CA GLY A 150 2.99 0.96 -2.25
C GLY A 150 3.30 2.44 -2.47
N ASP A 151 4.45 2.71 -3.06
CA ASP A 151 5.02 4.04 -3.26
C ASP A 151 5.20 4.81 -1.94
N GLN A 152 5.69 4.13 -0.92
CA GLN A 152 5.89 4.76 0.39
C GLN A 152 7.13 5.65 0.42
N VAL A 153 8.01 5.45 -0.56
CA VAL A 153 9.08 6.35 -0.98
C VAL A 153 9.11 6.43 -2.51
N TYR A 154 9.75 7.47 -3.05
CA TYR A 154 10.00 7.63 -4.48
C TYR A 154 11.51 7.63 -4.71
N ALA A 155 12.02 6.53 -5.24
CA ALA A 155 13.44 6.27 -5.41
C ALA A 155 14.03 6.85 -6.71
N ASP A 156 13.18 7.38 -7.60
CA ASP A 156 13.53 7.89 -8.94
C ASP A 156 14.53 9.04 -8.89
N ALA A 157 14.54 9.79 -7.79
CA ALA A 157 15.53 10.83 -7.54
C ALA A 157 16.97 10.29 -7.59
N MET A 158 17.20 8.97 -7.51
CA MET A 158 18.54 8.38 -7.66
C MET A 158 19.18 8.76 -8.99
N TRP A 159 18.39 8.89 -10.06
CA TRP A 159 18.88 9.22 -11.40
C TRP A 159 19.51 10.61 -11.45
N GLU A 160 19.05 11.55 -10.62
CA GLU A 160 19.58 12.91 -10.54
C GLU A 160 20.62 13.07 -9.42
N THR A 161 20.45 12.32 -8.32
CA THR A 161 21.17 12.59 -7.07
C THR A 161 22.35 11.65 -6.80
N VAL A 162 22.42 10.50 -7.47
CA VAL A 162 23.51 9.53 -7.33
C VAL A 162 24.41 9.60 -8.57
N PRO A 163 25.63 10.17 -8.48
CA PRO A 163 26.46 10.45 -9.66
C PRO A 163 26.72 9.24 -10.56
N SER A 164 26.99 8.07 -9.98
CA SER A 164 27.25 6.85 -10.74
C SER A 164 26.00 6.28 -11.41
N MET A 165 24.81 6.53 -10.86
CA MET A 165 23.54 6.15 -11.49
C MET A 165 23.14 7.15 -12.58
N HIS A 166 23.39 8.44 -12.35
CA HIS A 166 23.23 9.49 -13.37
C HIS A 166 24.08 9.21 -14.61
N GLU A 167 25.39 8.99 -14.43
CA GLU A 167 26.31 8.68 -15.54
C GLU A 167 25.89 7.41 -16.30
N TRP A 168 25.38 6.40 -15.59
CA TRP A 168 24.85 5.21 -16.24
C TRP A 168 23.56 5.48 -17.02
N ASN A 169 22.67 6.31 -16.48
CA ASN A 169 21.40 6.67 -17.12
C ASN A 169 21.60 7.51 -18.40
N GLU A 170 22.73 8.21 -18.53
CA GLU A 170 23.10 8.95 -19.76
C GLU A 170 23.63 8.04 -20.89
N LYS A 171 23.89 6.75 -20.63
CA LYS A 171 24.37 5.82 -21.66
C LYS A 171 23.25 5.46 -22.64
N ASP A 172 23.62 5.20 -23.88
CA ASP A 172 22.70 4.61 -24.85
C ASP A 172 22.24 3.22 -24.40
N TRP A 173 21.11 2.76 -24.96
CA TRP A 173 20.47 1.49 -24.57
C TRP A 173 21.44 0.30 -24.55
N HIS A 174 22.26 0.15 -25.59
CA HIS A 174 23.15 -1.00 -25.73
C HIS A 174 24.28 -0.93 -24.71
N SER A 175 24.95 0.22 -24.62
CA SER A 175 26.04 0.44 -23.65
C SER A 175 25.56 0.33 -22.21
N GLY A 176 24.36 0.84 -21.90
CA GLY A 176 23.75 0.78 -20.58
C GLY A 176 23.45 -0.66 -20.13
N ASN A 177 22.84 -1.46 -21.01
CA ASN A 177 22.48 -2.85 -20.70
C ASN A 177 23.70 -3.76 -20.58
N ALA A 178 24.79 -3.48 -21.31
CA ALA A 178 26.06 -4.21 -21.22
C ALA A 178 26.95 -3.77 -20.04
N ALA A 179 26.65 -2.62 -19.40
CA ALA A 179 27.50 -2.09 -18.34
C ALA A 179 27.48 -2.99 -17.09
N PRO A 180 28.65 -3.24 -16.46
CA PRO A 180 28.71 -4.00 -15.23
C PRO A 180 28.19 -3.17 -14.04
N LEU A 181 27.61 -3.86 -13.05
CA LEU A 181 27.38 -3.27 -11.73
C LEU A 181 28.72 -3.12 -11.00
N THR A 182 29.14 -1.88 -10.73
CA THR A 182 30.39 -1.64 -9.99
C THR A 182 30.16 -1.69 -8.48
N PRO A 183 31.19 -2.01 -7.67
CA PRO A 183 31.08 -1.93 -6.21
C PRO A 183 30.74 -0.52 -5.71
N GLU A 184 31.14 0.52 -6.44
CA GLU A 184 30.80 1.91 -6.13
C GLU A 184 29.30 2.17 -6.32
N MET A 185 28.71 1.75 -7.45
CA MET A 185 27.28 1.87 -7.70
C MET A 185 26.48 1.18 -6.60
N GLN A 186 26.85 -0.05 -6.22
CA GLN A 186 26.13 -0.77 -5.17
C GLN A 186 26.23 -0.08 -3.79
N ARG A 187 27.39 0.47 -3.43
CA ARG A 187 27.54 1.26 -2.20
C ARG A 187 26.69 2.53 -2.24
N ALA A 188 26.70 3.24 -3.37
CA ALA A 188 25.95 4.47 -3.55
C ALA A 188 24.44 4.24 -3.50
N LEU A 189 23.95 3.17 -4.15
CA LEU A 189 22.54 2.74 -4.06
C LEU A 189 22.13 2.43 -2.63
N ASN A 190 22.94 1.66 -1.88
CA ASN A 190 22.66 1.34 -0.48
C ASN A 190 22.57 2.60 0.40
N ALA A 191 23.50 3.55 0.24
CA ALA A 191 23.49 4.81 0.96
C ALA A 191 22.26 5.67 0.57
N PHE A 192 21.95 5.73 -0.73
CA PHE A 192 20.79 6.45 -1.24
C PHE A 192 19.48 5.93 -0.63
N PHE A 193 19.21 4.63 -0.69
CA PHE A 193 17.98 4.07 -0.14
C PHE A 193 17.87 4.26 1.38
N PHE A 194 18.96 4.08 2.14
CA PHE A 194 18.95 4.35 3.58
C PHE A 194 18.60 5.82 3.87
N GLY A 195 19.26 6.76 3.20
CA GLY A 195 19.00 8.20 3.34
C GLY A 195 17.59 8.60 2.87
N LEU A 196 17.07 7.94 1.83
CA LEU A 196 15.72 8.16 1.32
C LEU A 196 14.68 7.84 2.41
N TYR A 197 14.72 6.66 3.03
CA TYR A 197 13.80 6.32 4.11
C TYR A 197 13.95 7.26 5.32
N VAL A 198 15.18 7.50 5.77
CA VAL A 198 15.44 8.42 6.90
C VAL A 198 14.85 9.80 6.63
N SER A 199 15.08 10.37 5.44
CA SER A 199 14.57 11.70 5.09
C SER A 199 13.04 11.74 4.96
N ARG A 200 12.43 10.72 4.33
CA ARG A 200 10.99 10.72 4.05
C ARG A 200 10.17 10.43 5.30
N TRP A 201 10.61 9.49 6.13
CA TRP A 201 9.84 9.01 7.29
C TRP A 201 10.16 9.76 8.59
N SER A 202 11.20 10.60 8.62
CA SER A 202 11.44 11.55 9.72
C SER A 202 10.63 12.85 9.61
N GLN A 203 9.90 13.07 8.50
CA GLN A 203 9.01 14.21 8.34
C GLN A 203 7.98 14.23 9.48
N PRO A 204 7.77 15.37 10.18
CA PRO A 204 7.03 15.39 11.45
C PRO A 204 5.64 14.75 11.41
N ASP A 205 4.85 15.04 10.37
CA ASP A 205 3.48 14.54 10.26
C ASP A 205 3.42 13.04 9.92
N VAL A 206 4.38 12.55 9.12
CA VAL A 206 4.55 11.13 8.80
C VAL A 206 5.01 10.37 10.04
N ALA A 207 6.10 10.82 10.67
CA ALA A 207 6.71 10.21 11.85
C ALA A 207 5.71 10.11 13.02
N ARG A 208 4.85 11.14 13.19
CA ARG A 208 3.84 11.15 14.25
C ARG A 208 2.86 9.99 14.13
N MET A 209 2.41 9.68 12.91
CA MET A 209 1.49 8.57 12.64
C MET A 209 2.19 7.22 12.65
N LEU A 210 3.36 7.11 12.03
CA LEU A 210 4.14 5.86 12.01
C LEU A 210 4.55 5.40 13.42
N ALA A 211 4.73 6.32 14.37
CA ALA A 211 5.01 6.00 15.76
C ALA A 211 3.76 5.56 16.58
N ARG A 212 2.56 5.53 15.99
CA ARG A 212 1.30 5.25 16.72
C ARG A 212 0.43 4.20 16.06
N VAL A 213 0.49 4.09 14.73
CA VAL A 213 -0.32 3.16 13.95
C VAL A 213 0.58 2.12 13.28
N PRO A 214 0.56 0.86 13.73
CA PRO A 214 1.31 -0.24 13.13
C PRO A 214 0.96 -0.45 11.66
N SER A 215 1.98 -0.61 10.82
CA SER A 215 1.80 -0.75 9.37
C SER A 215 1.78 -2.20 8.88
N ILE A 216 0.93 -2.48 7.90
CA ILE A 216 1.04 -3.59 6.96
C ILE A 216 1.39 -2.95 5.62
N ALA A 217 2.57 -3.26 5.10
CA ALA A 217 3.12 -2.58 3.94
C ALA A 217 3.43 -3.54 2.80
N MET A 218 2.99 -3.15 1.61
CA MET A 218 3.48 -3.67 0.34
C MET A 218 4.19 -2.56 -0.41
N TRP A 219 5.09 -2.93 -1.31
CA TRP A 219 5.70 -2.00 -2.23
C TRP A 219 4.92 -1.86 -3.54
N ASP A 220 5.23 -0.80 -4.27
CA ASP A 220 4.97 -0.68 -5.71
C ASP A 220 6.28 -0.31 -6.44
N ASP A 221 6.22 0.17 -7.67
CA ASP A 221 7.40 0.43 -8.49
C ASP A 221 8.28 1.55 -7.94
N HIS A 222 7.74 2.70 -7.50
CA HIS A 222 8.58 3.80 -7.02
C HIS A 222 9.34 3.51 -5.71
N ASP A 223 8.99 2.44 -4.99
CA ASP A 223 9.84 1.90 -3.92
C ASP A 223 11.18 1.33 -4.46
N LEU A 224 11.27 1.11 -5.78
CA LEU A 224 12.45 0.71 -6.54
C LEU A 224 12.84 1.78 -7.56
N ILE A 225 12.07 1.89 -8.65
CA ILE A 225 12.09 2.89 -9.73
C ILE A 225 10.78 2.78 -10.53
N ASP A 226 10.35 3.88 -11.12
CA ASP A 226 9.20 3.98 -12.03
C ASP A 226 9.14 2.83 -13.06
N GLY A 227 7.96 2.25 -13.25
CA GLY A 227 7.70 1.17 -14.20
C GLY A 227 8.35 -0.18 -13.91
N TRP A 228 8.83 -0.42 -12.67
CA TRP A 228 9.53 -1.67 -12.34
C TRP A 228 8.70 -2.92 -12.67
N GLY A 229 9.28 -3.82 -13.47
CA GLY A 229 8.63 -5.03 -13.96
C GLY A 229 8.04 -4.89 -15.38
N SER A 230 7.90 -3.67 -15.90
CA SER A 230 7.38 -3.39 -17.25
C SER A 230 8.45 -3.10 -18.30
N TYR A 231 9.72 -3.11 -17.91
CA TYR A 231 10.85 -3.00 -18.84
C TYR A 231 11.06 -4.27 -19.67
N PRO A 232 11.57 -4.16 -20.91
CA PRO A 232 12.01 -5.30 -21.71
C PRO A 232 13.02 -6.18 -20.95
N PRO A 233 13.01 -7.52 -21.14
CA PRO A 233 13.87 -8.44 -20.39
C PRO A 233 15.37 -8.10 -20.41
N GLU A 234 15.87 -7.53 -21.51
CA GLU A 234 17.27 -7.10 -21.64
C GLU A 234 17.63 -6.01 -20.62
N ARG A 235 16.76 -5.02 -20.44
CA ARG A 235 16.93 -3.93 -19.47
C ARG A 235 16.66 -4.42 -18.06
N GLN A 236 15.54 -5.11 -17.88
CA GLN A 236 15.04 -5.53 -16.57
C GLN A 236 15.98 -6.50 -15.84
N ASN A 237 16.77 -7.27 -16.60
CA ASN A 237 17.75 -8.24 -16.10
C ASN A 237 19.22 -7.78 -16.27
N CYS A 238 19.48 -6.53 -16.65
CA CYS A 238 20.86 -6.03 -16.72
C CYS A 238 21.49 -5.91 -15.32
N ALA A 239 22.83 -5.89 -15.25
CA ALA A 239 23.56 -5.92 -13.98
C ALA A 239 23.21 -4.74 -13.06
N VAL A 240 23.04 -3.54 -13.63
CA VAL A 240 22.71 -2.32 -12.86
C VAL A 240 21.30 -2.39 -12.27
N PHE A 241 20.31 -2.87 -13.03
CA PHE A 241 18.96 -3.13 -12.49
C PHE A 241 19.00 -4.21 -11.40
N GLY A 242 19.84 -5.23 -11.54
CA GLY A 242 20.10 -6.20 -10.47
C GLY A 242 20.63 -5.56 -9.17
N GLY A 243 21.44 -4.50 -9.28
CA GLY A 243 21.92 -3.74 -8.12
C GLY A 243 20.85 -2.86 -7.48
N ILE A 244 19.99 -2.22 -8.29
CA ILE A 244 18.82 -1.46 -7.83
C ILE A 244 17.89 -2.37 -7.04
N TRP A 245 17.57 -3.55 -7.59
CA TRP A 245 16.80 -4.58 -6.91
C TRP A 245 17.35 -4.90 -5.52
N ALA A 246 18.64 -5.24 -5.44
CA ALA A 246 19.27 -5.65 -4.18
C ALA A 246 19.20 -4.54 -3.12
N ALA A 247 19.41 -3.27 -3.52
CA ALA A 247 19.34 -2.14 -2.60
C ALA A 247 17.89 -1.85 -2.16
N ALA A 248 16.95 -1.83 -3.09
CA ALA A 248 15.54 -1.56 -2.83
C ALA A 248 14.88 -2.66 -1.98
N ALA A 249 15.10 -3.93 -2.32
CA ALA A 249 14.56 -5.07 -1.57
C ALA A 249 15.13 -5.14 -0.15
N LYS A 250 16.41 -4.80 0.05
CA LYS A 250 16.99 -4.62 1.40
C LYS A 250 16.31 -3.49 2.17
N ALA A 251 16.10 -2.33 1.53
CA ALA A 251 15.47 -1.19 2.17
C ALA A 251 14.01 -1.47 2.53
N PHE A 252 13.23 -2.04 1.62
CA PHE A 252 11.86 -2.46 1.88
C PHE A 252 11.79 -3.47 3.04
N SER A 253 12.67 -4.49 3.04
CA SER A 253 12.75 -5.49 4.11
C SER A 253 13.02 -4.85 5.48
N VAL A 254 13.99 -3.92 5.56
CA VAL A 254 14.39 -3.28 6.82
C VAL A 254 13.35 -2.26 7.28
N PHE A 255 12.98 -1.33 6.40
CA PHE A 255 12.17 -0.18 6.77
C PHE A 255 10.67 -0.46 6.79
N GLN A 256 10.14 -1.18 5.79
CA GLN A 256 8.70 -1.46 5.71
C GLN A 256 8.30 -2.79 6.36
N GLN A 257 9.20 -3.78 6.38
CA GLN A 257 8.92 -5.10 6.97
C GLN A 257 9.60 -5.42 8.30
N HIS A 258 10.58 -4.62 8.72
CA HIS A 258 11.38 -4.81 9.94
C HIS A 258 12.04 -6.20 9.99
N LEU A 259 12.63 -6.62 8.87
CA LEU A 259 13.29 -7.92 8.73
C LEU A 259 14.80 -7.78 8.76
N LYS A 260 15.43 -8.71 9.47
CA LYS A 260 16.86 -8.97 9.32
C LYS A 260 17.10 -9.82 8.07
N ALA A 261 18.31 -9.73 7.55
CA ALA A 261 18.84 -10.67 6.56
C ALA A 261 18.53 -12.13 6.93
N GLY A 262 17.82 -12.85 6.04
CA GLY A 262 17.49 -14.27 6.22
C GLY A 262 16.28 -14.54 7.11
N GLU A 263 15.57 -13.50 7.57
CA GLU A 263 14.37 -13.65 8.38
C GLU A 263 13.10 -13.74 7.51
N ARG A 264 12.12 -14.53 7.95
CA ARG A 264 10.76 -14.49 7.41
C ARG A 264 9.84 -13.69 8.32
N ARG A 265 9.01 -12.84 7.73
CA ARG A 265 7.96 -12.13 8.46
C ARG A 265 6.87 -13.11 8.92
N PRO A 266 6.35 -13.00 10.16
CA PRO A 266 5.10 -13.67 10.51
C PRO A 266 3.99 -13.28 9.53
N GLY A 267 3.23 -14.26 9.03
CA GLY A 267 2.21 -14.04 8.00
C GLY A 267 2.72 -13.99 6.56
N THR A 268 4.01 -14.29 6.31
CA THR A 268 4.53 -14.46 4.93
C THR A 268 3.73 -15.52 4.18
N ILE A 269 3.37 -15.20 2.94
CA ILE A 269 2.74 -16.11 1.99
C ILE A 269 3.82 -16.73 1.11
N GLY A 270 3.74 -18.05 0.93
CA GLY A 270 4.65 -18.82 0.09
C GLY A 270 5.83 -19.43 0.82
N GLN A 271 6.51 -20.37 0.14
CA GLN A 271 7.62 -21.14 0.71
C GLN A 271 9.02 -20.65 0.30
N ALA A 272 9.13 -19.52 -0.40
CA ALA A 272 10.39 -18.99 -0.91
C ALA A 272 11.44 -18.74 0.20
N GLU A 273 12.71 -19.11 -0.05
CA GLU A 273 13.79 -18.99 0.95
C GLU A 273 14.00 -17.54 1.43
N ALA A 274 14.34 -17.35 2.70
CA ALA A 274 14.36 -16.02 3.32
C ALA A 274 15.52 -15.08 2.90
N ALA A 275 16.43 -15.54 2.02
CA ALA A 275 17.71 -14.87 1.74
C ALA A 275 17.90 -14.37 0.30
N TRP A 276 16.90 -14.50 -0.58
CA TRP A 276 17.08 -14.17 -2.01
C TRP A 276 17.27 -12.66 -2.29
N TRP A 277 16.81 -11.76 -1.40
CA TRP A 277 16.84 -10.29 -1.62
C TRP A 277 18.20 -9.63 -1.33
N GLN A 278 19.17 -10.37 -0.77
CA GLN A 278 20.50 -9.81 -0.43
C GLN A 278 21.49 -9.82 -1.59
N LYS A 279 21.05 -10.25 -2.78
CA LYS A 279 21.89 -10.33 -3.97
C LYS A 279 21.12 -9.85 -5.19
N PRO A 280 21.84 -9.37 -6.23
CA PRO A 280 21.27 -9.25 -7.56
C PRO A 280 20.61 -10.56 -7.97
N ALA A 281 19.40 -10.48 -8.51
CA ALA A 281 18.60 -11.61 -8.95
C ALA A 281 17.82 -11.25 -10.21
N THR A 282 17.70 -12.21 -11.13
CA THR A 282 16.83 -12.14 -12.30
C THR A 282 15.36 -12.21 -11.90
N GLN A 283 14.44 -11.78 -12.75
CA GLN A 283 13.00 -11.79 -12.44
C GLN A 283 12.47 -13.18 -12.02
N GLU A 284 12.98 -14.25 -12.62
CA GLU A 284 12.61 -15.64 -12.31
C GLU A 284 13.06 -16.05 -10.91
N GLU A 285 14.22 -15.59 -10.46
CA GLU A 285 14.82 -15.94 -9.16
C GLU A 285 14.15 -15.22 -7.97
N ARG A 286 13.39 -14.15 -8.24
CA ARG A 286 12.71 -13.32 -7.22
C ARG A 286 11.40 -13.94 -6.74
N SER A 287 11.42 -15.20 -6.31
CA SER A 287 10.19 -15.94 -5.99
C SER A 287 9.47 -15.42 -4.74
N GLY A 288 8.15 -15.21 -4.89
CA GLY A 288 7.12 -15.28 -3.85
C GLY A 288 7.40 -14.62 -2.52
N ALA A 289 7.81 -13.35 -2.52
CA ALA A 289 8.28 -12.78 -1.29
C ALA A 289 7.87 -11.33 -1.12
N PHE A 290 7.68 -10.98 0.16
CA PHE A 290 6.97 -9.79 0.64
C PHE A 290 5.45 -9.85 0.62
N SER A 291 4.83 -10.86 0.00
CA SER A 291 3.40 -11.08 0.23
C SER A 291 3.13 -11.50 1.65
N ILE A 292 2.16 -10.84 2.28
CA ILE A 292 1.80 -11.05 3.67
C ILE A 292 0.29 -11.13 3.83
N GLY A 293 -0.14 -12.06 4.67
CA GLY A 293 -1.54 -12.29 4.99
C GLY A 293 -1.76 -12.37 6.49
N TYR A 294 -2.78 -11.68 6.98
CA TYR A 294 -3.19 -11.72 8.38
C TYR A 294 -4.70 -11.92 8.51
N VAL A 295 -5.11 -12.57 9.60
CA VAL A 295 -6.49 -12.61 10.06
C VAL A 295 -6.57 -11.75 11.32
N VAL A 296 -7.46 -10.77 11.34
CA VAL A 296 -7.73 -9.93 12.52
C VAL A 296 -9.23 -9.86 12.75
N GLY A 297 -9.69 -10.44 13.86
CA GLY A 297 -11.11 -10.67 14.09
C GLY A 297 -11.74 -11.41 12.90
N PRO A 298 -12.88 -10.94 12.35
CA PRO A 298 -13.55 -11.57 11.22
C PRO A 298 -13.06 -11.08 9.85
N THR A 299 -11.86 -10.48 9.74
CA THR A 299 -11.33 -9.92 8.49
C THR A 299 -9.98 -10.53 8.12
N VAL A 300 -9.86 -10.99 6.87
CA VAL A 300 -8.56 -11.25 6.24
C VAL A 300 -8.05 -10.00 5.56
N ILE A 301 -6.76 -9.72 5.75
CA ILE A 301 -5.99 -8.74 4.98
C ILE A 301 -4.90 -9.50 4.24
N LEU A 302 -4.90 -9.44 2.91
CA LEU A 302 -3.93 -10.09 2.05
C LEU A 302 -3.26 -9.01 1.18
N ALA A 303 -1.97 -8.78 1.40
CA ALA A 303 -1.15 -7.92 0.57
C ALA A 303 -0.29 -8.79 -0.34
N VAL A 304 -0.47 -8.64 -1.65
CA VAL A 304 0.21 -9.47 -2.66
C VAL A 304 1.30 -8.65 -3.32
N ASP A 305 2.50 -9.19 -3.35
CA ASP A 305 3.63 -8.62 -4.06
C ASP A 305 3.41 -8.75 -5.58
N MET A 306 3.36 -7.60 -6.25
CA MET A 306 3.05 -7.46 -7.67
C MET A 306 4.24 -6.96 -8.49
N ARG A 307 5.44 -6.89 -7.88
CA ARG A 307 6.63 -6.27 -8.48
C ARG A 307 7.83 -7.20 -8.55
N SER A 308 7.96 -8.19 -7.66
CA SER A 308 9.13 -9.10 -7.70
C SER A 308 9.24 -9.87 -9.01
N GLN A 309 8.14 -10.51 -9.44
CA GLN A 309 8.12 -11.43 -10.58
C GLN A 309 7.33 -10.92 -11.78
N ARG A 310 6.87 -9.66 -11.73
CA ARG A 310 6.18 -9.01 -12.83
C ARG A 310 7.06 -8.99 -14.07
N THR A 311 6.45 -9.19 -15.22
CA THR A 311 7.07 -9.07 -16.54
C THR A 311 6.15 -8.29 -17.47
N GLU A 312 6.73 -7.45 -18.33
CA GLU A 312 6.03 -6.67 -19.35
C GLU A 312 5.02 -7.49 -20.19
N LYS A 313 5.37 -8.75 -20.49
CA LYS A 313 4.72 -9.53 -21.57
C LYS A 313 3.96 -10.77 -21.11
N SER A 314 3.93 -11.10 -19.83
CA SER A 314 3.28 -12.37 -19.44
C SER A 314 2.60 -12.42 -18.09
N ARG A 315 3.01 -11.63 -17.08
CA ARG A 315 2.47 -11.75 -15.73
C ARG A 315 2.68 -10.52 -14.87
N VAL A 316 1.75 -10.25 -13.97
CA VAL A 316 1.92 -9.38 -12.80
C VAL A 316 2.48 -10.19 -11.64
N VAL A 317 1.88 -11.35 -11.36
CA VAL A 317 2.29 -12.28 -10.30
C VAL A 317 2.45 -13.68 -10.91
N SER A 318 3.44 -14.44 -10.43
CA SER A 318 3.65 -15.81 -10.93
C SER A 318 2.48 -16.73 -10.55
N GLU A 319 2.19 -17.71 -11.40
CA GLU A 319 1.11 -18.68 -11.17
C GLU A 319 1.31 -19.49 -9.87
N GLY A 320 2.56 -19.84 -9.57
CA GLY A 320 2.92 -20.49 -8.31
C GLY A 320 2.57 -19.63 -7.11
N HIS A 321 2.94 -18.34 -7.14
CA HIS A 321 2.67 -17.42 -6.05
C HIS A 321 1.19 -17.10 -5.87
N TRP A 322 0.43 -17.00 -6.98
CA TRP A 322 -1.03 -16.91 -6.90
C TRP A 322 -1.64 -18.13 -6.23
N SER A 323 -1.15 -19.33 -6.56
CA SER A 323 -1.62 -20.56 -5.95
C SER A 323 -1.34 -20.56 -4.45
N GLU A 324 -0.12 -20.21 -4.02
CA GLU A 324 0.23 -20.09 -2.60
C GLU A 324 -0.66 -19.09 -1.84
N ALA A 325 -0.94 -17.93 -2.43
CA ALA A 325 -1.78 -16.91 -1.82
C ALA A 325 -3.24 -17.35 -1.66
N PHE A 326 -3.82 -17.96 -2.70
CA PHE A 326 -5.20 -18.42 -2.64
C PHE A 326 -5.37 -19.69 -1.83
N ASP A 327 -4.41 -20.63 -1.86
CA ASP A 327 -4.42 -21.80 -1.00
C ASP A 327 -4.38 -21.38 0.47
N TRP A 328 -3.52 -20.40 0.82
CA TRP A 328 -3.50 -19.81 2.16
C TRP A 328 -4.85 -19.17 2.53
N LEU A 329 -5.48 -18.42 1.62
CA LEU A 329 -6.77 -17.77 1.86
C LEU A 329 -7.92 -18.79 2.01
N ASP A 330 -7.84 -19.90 1.28
CA ASP A 330 -8.80 -21.00 1.33
C ASP A 330 -8.75 -21.76 2.66
N THR A 331 -7.61 -21.74 3.36
CA THR A 331 -7.51 -22.30 4.73
C THR A 331 -8.23 -21.49 5.81
N LYS A 332 -8.65 -20.25 5.53
CA LYS A 332 -9.19 -19.34 6.56
C LYS A 332 -10.67 -19.61 6.83
N GLN A 333 -11.04 -19.58 8.11
CA GLN A 333 -12.40 -19.83 8.60
C GLN A 333 -12.85 -18.66 9.48
N ASP A 334 -14.15 -18.58 9.76
CA ASP A 334 -14.77 -17.57 10.64
C ASP A 334 -14.51 -16.11 10.21
N ILE A 335 -14.40 -15.90 8.90
CA ILE A 335 -14.20 -14.58 8.29
C ILE A 335 -15.43 -14.11 7.53
N THR A 336 -15.66 -12.80 7.55
CA THR A 336 -16.77 -12.13 6.87
C THR A 336 -16.29 -11.25 5.72
N HIS A 337 -15.07 -10.71 5.82
CA HIS A 337 -14.44 -9.88 4.79
C HIS A 337 -13.05 -10.39 4.42
N ALA A 338 -12.73 -10.27 3.14
CA ALA A 338 -11.38 -10.43 2.62
C ALA A 338 -10.97 -9.14 1.89
N LEU A 339 -9.98 -8.44 2.46
CA LEU A 339 -9.37 -7.25 1.87
C LEU A 339 -8.11 -7.66 1.12
N LEU A 340 -8.14 -7.55 -0.20
CA LEU A 340 -6.97 -7.74 -1.05
C LEU A 340 -6.33 -6.37 -1.33
N LEU A 341 -5.09 -6.18 -0.90
CA LEU A 341 -4.29 -5.03 -1.33
C LEU A 341 -3.64 -5.39 -2.67
N SER A 342 -3.88 -4.52 -3.66
CA SER A 342 -3.32 -4.58 -5.00
C SER A 342 -2.64 -3.24 -5.23
N SER A 343 -1.35 -3.21 -5.58
CA SER A 343 -0.64 -1.94 -5.73
C SER A 343 -1.26 -1.09 -6.84
N ILE A 344 -1.50 -1.74 -7.97
CA ILE A 344 -2.26 -1.19 -9.11
C ILE A 344 -3.76 -1.55 -9.06
N PRO A 345 -4.67 -0.69 -9.54
CA PRO A 345 -6.11 -0.99 -9.61
C PRO A 345 -6.50 -2.12 -10.60
N VAL A 346 -7.35 -3.06 -10.18
CA VAL A 346 -7.92 -4.13 -11.03
C VAL A 346 -9.05 -3.63 -11.93
N VAL A 347 -9.81 -2.63 -11.48
CA VAL A 347 -10.85 -1.91 -12.23
C VAL A 347 -10.45 -0.45 -12.38
N TYR A 348 -10.08 -0.04 -13.59
CA TYR A 348 -9.74 1.34 -13.89
C TYR A 348 -9.92 1.60 -15.39
N PRO A 349 -10.11 2.85 -15.85
CA PRO A 349 -9.99 3.19 -17.26
C PRO A 349 -8.72 2.64 -17.91
N GLY A 350 -8.83 2.19 -19.16
CA GLY A 350 -7.66 1.73 -19.92
C GLY A 350 -6.88 2.95 -20.38
N PHE A 351 -5.58 2.99 -20.08
CA PHE A 351 -4.71 4.09 -20.48
C PHE A 351 -4.60 4.22 -22.00
N ASP A 352 -4.74 3.12 -22.75
CA ASP A 352 -4.82 3.12 -24.22
C ASP A 352 -5.96 4.00 -24.76
N THR A 353 -7.03 4.15 -23.97
CA THR A 353 -8.17 5.00 -24.30
C THR A 353 -7.93 6.45 -23.84
N ILE A 354 -7.18 6.67 -22.76
CA ILE A 354 -6.74 8.01 -22.31
C ILE A 354 -5.79 8.63 -23.34
N GLU A 355 -4.78 7.90 -23.79
CA GLU A 355 -3.79 8.39 -24.75
C GLU A 355 -4.37 8.72 -26.12
N LYS A 356 -5.20 7.83 -26.68
CA LYS A 356 -5.90 8.07 -27.96
C LYS A 356 -6.72 9.35 -27.90
N LEU A 357 -7.29 9.66 -26.74
CA LEU A 357 -8.10 10.85 -26.53
C LEU A 357 -7.24 12.11 -26.35
N LEU A 358 -6.07 11.98 -25.74
CA LEU A 358 -5.11 13.07 -25.53
C LEU A 358 -4.17 13.29 -26.72
N GLY A 359 -4.24 12.46 -27.76
CA GLY A 359 -3.39 12.58 -28.95
C GLY A 359 -1.92 12.29 -28.67
N ILE A 360 -1.63 11.41 -27.70
CA ILE A 360 -0.27 11.02 -27.33
C ILE A 360 0.22 9.99 -28.36
N PHE A 361 1.37 10.25 -28.99
CA PHE A 361 1.92 9.46 -30.08
C PHE A 361 2.99 8.45 -29.59
N PRO A 362 3.23 7.34 -30.31
CA PRO A 362 4.28 6.37 -29.97
C PRO A 362 5.66 7.01 -29.84
N GLY A 363 6.47 6.58 -28.85
CA GLY A 363 7.82 7.10 -28.61
C GLY A 363 8.02 7.92 -27.34
N HIS A 364 7.11 7.86 -26.36
CA HIS A 364 7.30 8.41 -25.01
C HIS A 364 7.40 7.24 -24.03
N GLN A 365 8.64 6.92 -23.61
CA GLN A 365 8.93 5.73 -22.79
C GLN A 365 8.13 5.71 -21.48
N ASP A 366 8.09 6.84 -20.76
CA ASP A 366 7.33 6.98 -19.50
C ASP A 366 5.84 6.64 -19.67
N LEU A 367 5.22 7.02 -20.79
CA LEU A 367 3.80 6.75 -21.08
C LEU A 367 3.56 5.31 -21.58
N GLU A 368 4.49 4.76 -22.36
CA GLU A 368 4.40 3.38 -22.82
C GLU A 368 4.56 2.37 -21.67
N ASP A 369 5.31 2.72 -20.63
CA ASP A 369 5.46 1.94 -19.42
C ASP A 369 4.17 1.99 -18.57
N ASP A 370 3.59 3.18 -18.34
CA ASP A 370 2.27 3.35 -17.70
C ASP A 370 1.16 2.48 -18.34
N LEU A 371 1.15 2.35 -19.68
CA LEU A 371 0.20 1.50 -20.41
C LEU A 371 0.35 0.00 -20.10
N ARG A 372 1.59 -0.44 -19.89
CA ARG A 372 1.95 -1.85 -19.68
C ARG A 372 1.80 -2.23 -18.22
N ASP A 373 1.88 -1.25 -17.34
CA ASP A 373 1.84 -1.44 -15.89
C ASP A 373 0.47 -1.83 -15.35
N HIS A 374 -0.59 -1.76 -16.14
CA HIS A 374 -1.95 -2.00 -15.65
C HIS A 374 -2.47 -3.42 -15.90
N TRP A 375 -3.39 -3.86 -15.05
CA TRP A 375 -4.15 -5.11 -15.20
C TRP A 375 -4.91 -5.25 -16.53
N ARG A 376 -5.17 -4.13 -17.23
CA ARG A 376 -5.90 -4.11 -18.50
C ARG A 376 -4.99 -4.23 -19.73
N SER A 377 -3.67 -4.22 -19.55
CA SER A 377 -2.74 -4.48 -20.65
C SER A 377 -3.00 -5.88 -21.23
N HIS A 378 -2.87 -6.03 -22.56
CA HIS A 378 -3.22 -7.28 -23.25
C HIS A 378 -2.59 -8.54 -22.62
N PRO A 379 -1.30 -8.52 -22.22
CA PRO A 379 -0.66 -9.66 -21.57
C PRO A 379 -1.30 -10.09 -20.24
N HIS A 380 -1.88 -9.15 -19.48
CA HIS A 380 -2.32 -9.38 -18.11
C HIS A 380 -3.82 -9.73 -18.00
N LYS A 381 -4.61 -9.58 -19.07
CA LYS A 381 -6.07 -9.81 -19.04
C LYS A 381 -6.46 -11.21 -18.57
N GLY A 382 -5.74 -12.25 -19.00
CA GLY A 382 -6.00 -13.62 -18.56
C GLY A 382 -5.74 -13.84 -17.08
N GLU A 383 -4.67 -13.23 -16.55
CA GLU A 383 -4.35 -13.27 -15.13
C GLU A 383 -5.36 -12.48 -14.29
N ARG A 384 -5.71 -11.26 -14.72
CA ARG A 384 -6.77 -10.44 -14.13
C ARG A 384 -8.07 -11.24 -13.99
N LEU A 385 -8.46 -11.96 -15.03
CA LEU A 385 -9.68 -12.77 -15.03
C LEU A 385 -9.62 -13.90 -13.98
N ARG A 386 -8.48 -14.60 -13.86
CA ARG A 386 -8.29 -15.64 -12.83
C ARG A 386 -8.40 -15.07 -11.41
N LEU A 387 -7.78 -13.92 -11.16
CA LEU A 387 -7.89 -13.19 -9.89
C LEU A 387 -9.36 -12.89 -9.56
N ILE A 388 -10.10 -12.33 -10.52
CA ILE A 388 -11.52 -11.98 -10.34
C ILE A 388 -12.35 -13.24 -10.00
N TYR A 389 -12.15 -14.34 -10.70
CA TYR A 389 -12.88 -15.59 -10.40
C TYR A 389 -12.57 -16.15 -9.02
N LYS A 390 -11.30 -16.12 -8.60
CA LYS A 390 -10.90 -16.55 -7.26
C LYS A 390 -11.56 -15.69 -6.18
N LEU A 391 -11.60 -14.37 -6.36
CA LEU A 391 -12.29 -13.46 -5.44
C LEU A 391 -13.81 -13.68 -5.44
N LEU A 392 -14.44 -13.87 -6.60
CA LEU A 392 -15.87 -14.19 -6.68
C LEU A 392 -16.20 -15.52 -6.00
N ALA A 393 -15.31 -16.51 -6.03
CA ALA A 393 -15.51 -17.80 -5.37
C ALA A 393 -15.62 -17.69 -3.84
N LEU A 394 -15.02 -16.66 -3.23
CA LEU A 394 -15.14 -16.39 -1.79
C LEU A 394 -16.60 -16.14 -1.35
N SER A 395 -17.43 -15.60 -2.25
CA SER A 395 -18.84 -15.35 -1.95
C SER A 395 -19.60 -16.63 -1.60
N LYS A 396 -19.22 -17.77 -2.19
CA LYS A 396 -19.80 -19.10 -1.92
C LYS A 396 -19.53 -19.58 -0.48
N ARG A 397 -18.54 -18.99 0.19
CA ARG A 397 -18.18 -19.23 1.59
C ARG A 397 -18.79 -18.18 2.54
N GLY A 398 -19.64 -17.28 2.03
CA GLY A 398 -20.17 -16.16 2.82
C GLY A 398 -19.15 -15.03 3.06
N VAL A 399 -18.05 -14.99 2.30
CA VAL A 399 -16.99 -13.99 2.48
C VAL A 399 -17.11 -12.88 1.44
N ARG A 400 -17.19 -11.63 1.90
CA ARG A 400 -17.20 -10.44 1.05
C ARG A 400 -15.77 -10.07 0.62
N ALA A 401 -15.48 -10.16 -0.68
CA ALA A 401 -14.22 -9.69 -1.25
C ALA A 401 -14.25 -8.17 -1.52
N THR A 402 -13.18 -7.47 -1.12
CA THR A 402 -12.94 -6.06 -1.44
C THR A 402 -11.48 -5.87 -1.83
N ILE A 403 -11.23 -5.18 -2.93
CA ILE A 403 -9.90 -4.78 -3.39
C ILE A 403 -9.63 -3.38 -2.87
N VAL A 404 -8.43 -3.13 -2.34
CA VAL A 404 -7.95 -1.81 -1.95
C VAL A 404 -6.68 -1.52 -2.74
N SER A 405 -6.62 -0.40 -3.44
CA SER A 405 -5.57 -0.10 -4.43
C SER A 405 -5.15 1.36 -4.50
N GLY A 406 -3.96 1.61 -5.05
CA GLY A 406 -3.27 2.89 -5.07
C GLY A 406 -2.80 3.29 -6.46
N ASP A 407 -1.58 3.83 -6.56
CA ASP A 407 -0.81 4.10 -7.80
C ASP A 407 -1.34 5.25 -8.68
N VAL A 408 -2.63 5.26 -9.01
CA VAL A 408 -3.20 6.14 -10.05
C VAL A 408 -3.44 7.62 -9.66
N HIS A 409 -2.94 8.07 -8.52
CA HIS A 409 -3.01 9.46 -8.02
C HIS A 409 -4.43 10.07 -7.93
N VAL A 410 -5.49 9.26 -7.93
CA VAL A 410 -6.88 9.69 -7.71
C VAL A 410 -7.62 8.84 -6.68
N ALA A 411 -8.63 9.43 -6.03
CA ALA A 411 -9.65 8.66 -5.33
C ALA A 411 -10.73 8.21 -6.31
N ALA A 412 -11.08 6.93 -6.29
CA ALA A 412 -12.16 6.37 -7.09
C ALA A 412 -12.81 5.14 -6.44
N LEU A 413 -14.03 4.82 -6.88
CA LEU A 413 -14.76 3.62 -6.46
C LEU A 413 -15.06 2.77 -7.70
N GLY A 414 -14.64 1.51 -7.68
CA GLY A 414 -14.93 0.52 -8.73
C GLY A 414 -15.79 -0.62 -8.21
N ALA A 415 -16.44 -1.32 -9.13
CA ALA A 415 -17.13 -2.58 -8.84
C ALA A 415 -16.96 -3.58 -9.99
N ILE A 416 -16.89 -4.86 -9.62
CA ILE A 416 -17.01 -5.99 -10.53
C ILE A 416 -18.26 -6.76 -10.15
N GLU A 417 -19.11 -7.06 -11.13
CA GLU A 417 -20.40 -7.72 -10.93
C GLU A 417 -20.54 -8.92 -11.89
N SER A 418 -20.80 -10.10 -11.33
CA SER A 418 -21.20 -11.28 -12.11
C SER A 418 -22.72 -11.34 -12.25
N ARG A 419 -23.22 -11.32 -13.49
CA ARG A 419 -24.65 -11.41 -13.88
C ARG A 419 -25.00 -12.75 -14.56
N ARG A 420 -24.16 -13.78 -14.38
CA ARG A 420 -24.41 -15.14 -14.91
C ARG A 420 -25.59 -15.79 -14.17
N GLU A 421 -26.33 -16.65 -14.88
CA GLU A 421 -27.63 -17.26 -14.52
C GLU A 421 -27.92 -17.40 -13.00
N GLN A 422 -29.09 -16.89 -12.58
CA GLN A 422 -29.78 -17.13 -11.29
C GLN A 422 -29.09 -16.76 -9.97
N ALA A 423 -27.93 -16.10 -9.94
CA ALA A 423 -27.40 -15.55 -8.70
C ALA A 423 -28.04 -14.18 -8.42
N ALA A 424 -29.31 -14.15 -8.00
CA ALA A 424 -29.97 -12.92 -7.57
C ALA A 424 -29.47 -12.51 -6.16
N GLY A 425 -28.52 -11.57 -6.08
CA GLY A 425 -28.08 -11.05 -4.78
C GLY A 425 -26.82 -10.19 -4.84
N SER A 426 -26.54 -9.49 -3.73
CA SER A 426 -25.32 -8.68 -3.54
C SER A 426 -24.05 -9.54 -3.47
N GLU A 427 -24.15 -10.86 -3.43
CA GLU A 427 -23.06 -11.84 -3.30
C GLU A 427 -22.10 -11.85 -4.51
N ASN A 428 -22.55 -11.36 -5.67
CA ASN A 428 -21.77 -11.36 -6.92
C ASN A 428 -20.92 -10.11 -7.16
N VAL A 429 -20.75 -9.26 -6.14
CA VAL A 429 -20.07 -7.98 -6.28
C VAL A 429 -18.74 -7.97 -5.53
N ILE A 430 -17.66 -7.65 -6.24
CA ILE A 430 -16.38 -7.26 -5.67
C ILE A 430 -16.31 -5.73 -5.71
N ASN A 431 -16.10 -5.09 -4.56
CA ASN A 431 -15.85 -3.66 -4.51
C ASN A 431 -14.35 -3.40 -4.71
N GLN A 432 -13.99 -2.31 -5.38
CA GLN A 432 -12.63 -1.82 -5.41
C GLN A 432 -12.57 -0.39 -4.90
N LEU A 433 -11.77 -0.17 -3.88
CA LEU A 433 -11.53 1.13 -3.26
C LEU A 433 -10.18 1.64 -3.74
N ILE A 434 -10.18 2.75 -4.49
CA ILE A 434 -8.94 3.38 -4.97
C ILE A 434 -8.69 4.62 -4.12
N SER A 435 -7.52 4.70 -3.49
CA SER A 435 -7.09 5.87 -2.72
C SER A 435 -5.61 6.13 -2.95
N SER A 436 -5.36 6.99 -3.93
CA SER A 436 -4.05 7.56 -4.20
C SER A 436 -4.25 9.04 -4.54
N ALA A 437 -3.42 9.98 -4.14
CA ALA A 437 -2.21 9.83 -3.35
C ALA A 437 -2.30 10.59 -2.02
N ILE A 438 -1.58 10.12 -0.99
CA ILE A 438 -1.50 10.84 0.29
C ILE A 438 -0.63 12.09 0.20
N VAL A 439 0.40 12.08 -0.66
CA VAL A 439 1.33 13.21 -0.87
C VAL A 439 1.42 13.63 -2.33
N HIS A 440 1.49 12.68 -3.27
CA HIS A 440 1.64 13.00 -4.69
C HIS A 440 0.45 13.84 -5.20
N PRO A 441 0.65 14.90 -5.99
CA PRO A 441 -0.46 15.62 -6.60
C PRO A 441 -1.31 14.73 -7.50
N GLY A 442 -2.62 14.99 -7.57
CA GLY A 442 -3.47 14.30 -8.53
C GLY A 442 -3.16 14.68 -10.00
N PRO A 443 -3.82 14.01 -10.96
CA PRO A 443 -3.61 14.27 -12.38
C PRO A 443 -3.91 15.72 -12.77
N GLY A 444 -3.23 16.20 -13.81
CA GLY A 444 -3.51 17.51 -14.40
C GLY A 444 -4.97 17.65 -14.86
N ALA A 445 -5.46 18.89 -14.93
CA ALA A 445 -6.88 19.19 -15.17
C ALA A 445 -7.48 18.52 -16.42
N VAL A 446 -6.70 18.40 -17.50
CA VAL A 446 -7.15 17.75 -18.74
C VAL A 446 -7.35 16.24 -18.55
N VAL A 447 -6.42 15.57 -17.89
CA VAL A 447 -6.51 14.14 -17.58
C VAL A 447 -7.67 13.89 -16.62
N LEU A 448 -7.79 14.71 -15.58
CA LEU A 448 -8.91 14.60 -14.63
C LEU A 448 -10.27 14.81 -15.30
N PHE A 449 -10.38 15.80 -16.20
CA PHE A 449 -11.58 16.02 -17.00
C PHE A 449 -11.91 14.79 -17.85
N ALA A 450 -10.90 14.20 -18.52
CA ALA A 450 -11.08 12.99 -19.30
C ALA A 450 -11.59 11.83 -18.41
N LEU A 451 -10.93 11.57 -17.27
CA LEU A 451 -11.37 10.58 -16.26
C LEU A 451 -12.83 10.78 -15.85
N GLN A 452 -13.23 12.02 -15.58
CA GLN A 452 -14.57 12.35 -15.07
C GLN A 452 -15.68 12.26 -16.14
N HIS A 453 -15.37 12.52 -17.40
CA HIS A 453 -16.42 12.71 -18.43
C HIS A 453 -16.37 11.72 -19.59
N LEU A 454 -15.24 11.04 -19.80
CA LEU A 454 -15.00 10.24 -21.01
C LEU A 454 -14.90 8.74 -20.70
N PHE A 455 -14.78 8.37 -19.42
CA PHE A 455 -14.65 6.98 -18.96
C PHE A 455 -15.89 6.49 -18.18
N ASP A 456 -17.06 6.76 -18.74
CA ASP A 456 -18.35 6.42 -18.12
C ASP A 456 -18.84 4.98 -18.44
N SER A 457 -18.13 4.24 -19.30
CA SER A 457 -18.60 2.94 -19.79
C SER A 457 -18.36 1.78 -18.82
N GLU A 458 -19.36 0.92 -18.68
CA GLU A 458 -19.22 -0.44 -18.14
C GLU A 458 -18.44 -1.31 -19.15
N GLU A 459 -17.46 -2.08 -18.65
CA GLU A 459 -16.68 -3.05 -19.42
C GLU A 459 -17.25 -4.46 -19.19
N GLU A 460 -17.60 -5.19 -20.25
CA GLU A 460 -17.79 -6.65 -20.15
C GLU A 460 -16.40 -7.31 -20.17
N ILE A 461 -15.94 -7.78 -19.00
CA ILE A 461 -14.61 -8.36 -18.79
C ILE A 461 -14.56 -9.78 -19.37
N ASP A 462 -15.64 -10.53 -19.17
CA ASP A 462 -15.89 -11.86 -19.71
C ASP A 462 -17.42 -12.04 -19.77
N ARG A 463 -17.93 -13.07 -20.47
CA ARG A 463 -19.37 -13.27 -20.71
C ARG A 463 -20.20 -13.12 -19.43
N GLY A 464 -21.01 -12.08 -19.30
CA GLY A 464 -21.82 -11.86 -18.09
C GLY A 464 -21.06 -11.43 -16.82
N LEU A 465 -19.82 -10.96 -16.95
CA LEU A 465 -18.98 -10.41 -15.89
C LEU A 465 -18.61 -8.96 -16.27
N PHE A 466 -19.03 -8.00 -15.45
CA PHE A 466 -18.93 -6.59 -15.79
C PHE A 466 -18.08 -5.83 -14.77
N GLY A 467 -17.24 -4.91 -15.23
CA GLY A 467 -16.46 -3.98 -14.41
C GLY A 467 -16.86 -2.53 -14.70
N ARG A 468 -17.02 -1.71 -13.66
CA ARG A 468 -17.36 -0.29 -13.82
C ARG A 468 -16.82 0.59 -12.72
N MET A 469 -16.55 1.85 -13.07
CA MET A 469 -16.33 2.92 -12.10
C MET A 469 -17.69 3.45 -11.62
N MET A 470 -17.82 3.61 -10.31
CA MET A 470 -19.01 4.09 -9.63
C MET A 470 -18.87 5.58 -9.30
N THR A 471 -19.99 6.28 -9.37
CA THR A 471 -20.09 7.63 -8.82
C THR A 471 -19.98 7.57 -7.30
N PHE A 472 -19.21 8.47 -6.70
CA PHE A 472 -19.13 8.57 -5.25
C PHE A 472 -20.51 8.90 -4.66
N PRO A 473 -20.88 8.27 -3.53
CA PRO A 473 -22.11 8.64 -2.82
C PRO A 473 -22.12 10.14 -2.52
N ASN A 474 -23.26 10.80 -2.75
CA ASN A 474 -23.44 12.25 -2.62
C ASN A 474 -22.54 13.12 -3.53
N SER A 475 -22.01 12.54 -4.60
CA SER A 475 -21.22 13.25 -5.62
C SER A 475 -21.81 13.07 -7.02
N LYS A 476 -21.34 13.87 -7.96
CA LYS A 476 -21.53 13.66 -9.41
C LYS A 476 -20.29 13.07 -10.08
N SER A 477 -19.20 12.90 -9.34
CA SER A 477 -17.91 12.47 -9.87
C SER A 477 -17.61 11.02 -9.55
N LYS A 478 -16.99 10.33 -10.51
CA LYS A 478 -16.39 8.99 -10.32
C LYS A 478 -14.94 9.02 -9.84
N PHE A 479 -14.27 10.15 -10.10
CA PHE A 479 -12.87 10.39 -9.78
C PHE A 479 -12.73 11.73 -9.05
N LEU A 480 -11.95 11.71 -7.97
CA LEU A 480 -11.62 12.90 -7.19
C LEU A 480 -10.09 13.09 -7.26
N GLY A 481 -9.66 14.21 -7.85
CA GLY A 481 -8.24 14.51 -8.10
C GLY A 481 -7.50 15.18 -6.94
N GLY A 482 -8.12 15.31 -5.77
CA GLY A 482 -7.44 15.81 -4.56
C GLY A 482 -6.62 14.71 -3.90
N ARG A 483 -5.52 15.11 -3.23
CA ARG A 483 -4.76 14.19 -2.36
C ARG A 483 -5.69 13.61 -1.30
N ASN A 484 -5.52 12.33 -0.98
CA ASN A 484 -6.46 11.64 -0.12
C ASN A 484 -5.85 10.45 0.63
N TYR A 485 -6.58 10.02 1.65
CA TYR A 485 -6.42 8.70 2.25
C TYR A 485 -7.80 8.06 2.47
N LEU A 486 -7.82 6.75 2.67
CA LEU A 486 -9.06 5.99 2.91
C LEU A 486 -9.07 5.48 4.35
N SER A 487 -10.13 5.78 5.09
CA SER A 487 -10.44 5.14 6.37
C SER A 487 -11.37 3.94 6.13
N ILE A 488 -11.09 2.79 6.73
CA ILE A 488 -11.92 1.58 6.67
C ILE A 488 -12.31 1.22 8.10
N GLU A 489 -13.56 1.48 8.45
CA GLU A 489 -14.01 1.46 9.84
C GLU A 489 -15.11 0.41 10.05
N PRO A 490 -14.83 -0.68 10.79
CA PRO A 490 -15.82 -1.71 11.05
C PRO A 490 -16.84 -1.26 12.09
N ASP A 491 -18.10 -1.66 11.96
CA ASP A 491 -19.12 -1.46 12.99
C ASP A 491 -19.49 -2.75 13.74
N ALA A 492 -20.43 -2.64 14.69
CA ALA A 492 -20.83 -3.73 15.57
C ALA A 492 -21.44 -4.96 14.84
N VAL A 493 -21.87 -4.80 13.59
CA VAL A 493 -22.42 -5.90 12.77
C VAL A 493 -21.49 -6.27 11.62
N ASN A 494 -20.21 -5.89 11.70
CA ASN A 494 -19.17 -6.16 10.70
C ASN A 494 -19.44 -5.52 9.33
N ARG A 495 -20.15 -4.38 9.23
CA ARG A 495 -20.10 -3.55 8.02
C ARG A 495 -18.81 -2.75 8.02
N LEU A 496 -18.19 -2.59 6.85
CA LEU A 496 -17.03 -1.72 6.69
C LEU A 496 -17.47 -0.37 6.13
N TRP A 497 -17.26 0.70 6.91
CA TRP A 497 -17.48 2.08 6.51
C TRP A 497 -16.20 2.63 5.91
N CYS A 498 -16.18 2.74 4.58
CA CYS A 498 -15.03 3.20 3.81
C CYS A 498 -15.17 4.70 3.51
N ASN A 499 -14.33 5.54 4.12
CA ASN A 499 -14.42 6.99 4.05
C ASN A 499 -13.18 7.58 3.37
N TRP A 500 -13.36 8.29 2.26
CA TRP A 500 -12.27 9.03 1.60
C TRP A 500 -12.22 10.45 2.12
N PHE A 501 -11.09 10.80 2.74
CA PHE A 501 -10.79 12.19 3.13
C PHE A 501 -9.94 12.81 2.03
N VAL A 502 -10.51 13.76 1.31
CA VAL A 502 -9.93 14.32 0.08
C VAL A 502 -9.64 15.79 0.26
N GLU A 503 -8.41 16.23 0.01
CA GLU A 503 -8.00 17.63 0.09
C GLU A 503 -8.96 18.55 -0.67
N GLY A 504 -9.35 19.66 -0.04
CA GLY A 504 -10.27 20.63 -0.61
C GLY A 504 -11.74 20.20 -0.60
N GLN A 505 -12.09 19.11 0.09
CA GLN A 505 -13.46 18.69 0.34
C GLN A 505 -13.76 18.81 1.83
N ASP A 506 -14.91 19.37 2.19
CA ASP A 506 -15.25 19.61 3.60
C ASP A 506 -15.54 18.31 4.34
N TYR A 507 -16.20 17.35 3.69
CA TYR A 507 -16.65 16.09 4.29
C TYR A 507 -16.14 14.88 3.52
N PRO A 508 -15.93 13.73 4.19
CA PRO A 508 -15.53 12.52 3.51
C PRO A 508 -16.64 11.95 2.63
N PHE A 509 -16.25 11.27 1.55
CA PHE A 509 -17.17 10.43 0.78
C PHE A 509 -17.21 9.04 1.39
N THR A 510 -18.39 8.45 1.55
CA THR A 510 -18.54 7.19 2.32
C THR A 510 -19.20 6.10 1.49
N LYS A 511 -18.56 4.93 1.41
CA LYS A 511 -19.12 3.67 0.91
C LYS A 511 -19.21 2.67 2.05
N VAL A 512 -20.40 2.12 2.29
CA VAL A 512 -20.58 1.01 3.24
C VAL A 512 -20.54 -0.32 2.49
N ILE A 513 -19.74 -1.25 2.99
CA ILE A 513 -19.63 -2.61 2.47
C ILE A 513 -20.21 -3.57 3.51
N HIS A 514 -21.23 -4.32 3.09
CA HIS A 514 -21.92 -5.27 3.96
C HIS A 514 -21.29 -6.68 3.87
N PRO A 515 -21.23 -7.42 4.99
CA PRO A 515 -20.91 -8.84 4.97
C PRO A 515 -21.99 -9.61 4.18
N LEU A 516 -21.68 -10.85 3.76
CA LEU A 516 -22.68 -11.72 3.12
C LEU A 516 -23.56 -12.40 4.16
N GLY A 517 -24.77 -12.80 3.78
CA GLY A 517 -25.65 -13.64 4.60
C GLY A 517 -26.29 -12.99 5.84
N GLN A 518 -25.98 -11.74 6.17
CA GLN A 518 -26.76 -10.99 7.16
C GLN A 518 -28.00 -10.39 6.50
N ALA A 519 -29.19 -10.71 7.01
CA ALA A 519 -30.40 -10.01 6.65
C ALA A 519 -30.20 -8.52 6.91
N VAL A 520 -30.50 -7.67 5.91
CA VAL A 520 -30.63 -6.23 6.12
C VAL A 520 -31.77 -6.07 7.10
N GLY A 521 -31.45 -5.97 8.40
CA GLY A 521 -32.45 -5.72 9.43
C GLY A 521 -33.20 -4.46 9.04
N GLU A 522 -34.53 -4.57 9.02
CA GLU A 522 -35.42 -3.43 8.91
C GLU A 522 -34.89 -2.33 9.81
N VAL A 523 -34.57 -1.17 9.21
CA VAL A 523 -34.34 0.05 9.95
C VAL A 523 -35.64 0.29 10.71
N ARG A 524 -35.68 -0.08 11.99
CA ARG A 524 -36.68 0.44 12.89
C ARG A 524 -36.36 1.91 13.04
N ASP A 525 -37.20 2.75 12.44
CA ASP A 525 -37.39 4.13 12.86
C ASP A 525 -37.62 4.08 14.38
N GLU A 526 -36.57 4.35 15.15
CA GLU A 526 -36.74 4.77 16.54
C GLU A 526 -37.30 6.18 16.47
N GLY A 527 -38.63 6.22 16.52
CA GLY A 527 -39.41 7.44 16.45
C GLY A 527 -39.05 8.42 17.56
N ASN A 528 -39.20 9.69 17.22
CA ASN A 528 -39.47 10.76 18.17
C ASN A 528 -40.52 10.30 19.21
N SER A 529 -40.10 10.21 20.46
CA SER A 529 -40.94 10.46 21.63
C SER A 529 -40.09 11.05 22.75
#